data_AF-A0A011RJT3-F1
#
_entry.id   AF-A0A011RJT3-F1
#
_cell.length_a   1.000
_cell.length_b   1.000
_cell.length_c   1.000
_cell.angle_alpha   90.00
_cell.angle_beta   90.00
_cell.angle_gamma   90.00
#
_symmetry.space_group_name_H-M   'P 1'
#
loop_
_entity.id
_entity.type
_entity.pdbx_description
1 polymer ?
#
loop_
_entity_poly.entity_id
_entity_poly.type
_entity_poly.pdbx_seq_one_letter_code
_entity_poly.pdbx_strand_id
1 'polypeptide(L)'
;MAQVAPGAIHYNSSPDHADFSWLVGLEWQSSSRWLVGASYFNNSFDQKCEYFYFGKSWPLEFISSNVYFKLTGGLLLGYKEPYEDKIPFNNNGVAPGVVPALGYQYGDFNVQINALGGAGLMFTFGYNFIKW
;
A
#
# COMPACT_ATOMS: atom_id res chain seq x y z
N MET A 1 10.33 5.61 -6.93
CA MET A 1 10.44 4.40 -6.11
C MET A 1 9.77 3.24 -6.84
N ALA A 2 10.39 2.06 -6.91
CA ALA A 2 9.64 0.82 -7.07
C ALA A 2 9.46 0.18 -5.70
N GLN A 3 8.32 -0.47 -5.49
CA GLN A 3 7.99 -1.16 -4.26
C GLN A 3 7.47 -2.56 -4.56
N VAL A 4 7.80 -3.50 -3.68
CA VAL A 4 7.32 -4.89 -3.73
C VAL A 4 6.89 -5.34 -2.34
N ALA A 5 5.88 -6.19 -2.27
CA ALA A 5 5.54 -6.95 -1.07
C ALA A 5 5.39 -8.43 -1.45
N PRO A 6 6.05 -9.36 -0.74
CA PRO A 6 5.86 -10.79 -0.96
C PRO A 6 4.65 -11.36 -0.20
N GLY A 7 4.05 -10.59 0.72
CA GLY A 7 3.01 -11.07 1.62
C GLY A 7 2.29 -9.97 2.37
N ALA A 8 1.13 -10.33 2.91
CA ALA A 8 0.38 -9.56 3.91
C ALA A 8 0.04 -10.46 5.10
N ILE A 9 -0.20 -9.84 6.25
CA ILE A 9 -0.67 -10.50 7.47
C ILE A 9 -2.11 -10.05 7.70
N HIS A 10 -3.05 -10.97 7.68
CA HIS A 10 -4.45 -10.68 8.03
C HIS A 10 -4.65 -10.70 9.55
N TYR A 11 -5.50 -9.82 10.05
CA TYR A 11 -5.89 -9.84 11.48
C TYR A 11 -6.77 -11.04 11.82
N ASN A 12 -7.58 -11.49 10.85
CA ASN A 12 -8.46 -12.64 10.97
C ASN A 12 -8.24 -13.56 9.76
N SER A 13 -8.09 -14.86 10.01
CA SER A 13 -7.94 -15.85 8.95
C SER A 13 -9.31 -16.31 8.43
N SER A 14 -9.35 -16.69 7.15
CA SER A 14 -10.51 -17.29 6.47
C SER A 14 -10.01 -18.40 5.55
N PRO A 15 -10.73 -19.54 5.41
CA PRO A 15 -10.38 -20.57 4.44
C PRO A 15 -10.44 -20.08 2.99
N ASP A 16 -11.17 -19.00 2.72
CA ASP A 16 -11.26 -18.38 1.39
C ASP A 16 -10.05 -17.48 1.06
N HIS A 17 -9.16 -17.24 2.03
CA HIS A 17 -8.00 -16.41 1.79
C HIS A 17 -6.96 -17.13 0.93
N ALA A 18 -6.42 -16.42 -0.05
CA ALA A 18 -5.29 -16.85 -0.84
C ALA A 18 -4.07 -17.13 0.07
N ASP A 19 -3.27 -18.13 -0.31
CA ASP A 19 -2.05 -18.49 0.42
C ASP A 19 -1.04 -17.33 0.50
N PHE A 20 -1.04 -16.46 -0.51
CA PHE A 20 -0.14 -15.31 -0.62
C PHE A 20 -0.84 -14.08 -1.19
N SER A 21 -0.61 -12.92 -0.57
CA SER A 21 -0.97 -11.60 -1.10
C SER A 21 0.28 -10.78 -1.40
N TRP A 22 0.59 -10.58 -2.67
CA TRP A 22 1.76 -9.86 -3.16
C TRP A 22 1.39 -8.51 -3.75
N LEU A 23 2.35 -7.61 -3.84
CA LEU A 23 2.22 -6.30 -4.46
C LEU A 23 3.48 -5.95 -5.25
N VAL A 24 3.30 -5.27 -6.38
CA VAL A 24 4.33 -4.47 -7.04
C VAL A 24 3.79 -3.06 -7.27
N GLY A 25 4.64 -2.05 -7.24
CA GLY A 25 4.18 -0.68 -7.48
C GLY A 25 5.28 0.29 -7.84
N LEU A 26 4.86 1.44 -8.35
CA LEU A 26 5.69 2.58 -8.66
C LEU A 26 5.13 3.82 -7.98
N GLU A 27 6.01 4.61 -7.40
CA GLU A 27 5.66 5.85 -6.72
C GLU A 27 6.68 6.93 -7.07
N TRP A 28 6.19 8.10 -7.45
CA TRP A 28 6.98 9.31 -7.52
C TRP A 28 6.73 10.15 -6.27
N GLN A 29 7.80 10.73 -5.73
CA GLN A 29 7.73 11.64 -4.60
C GLN A 29 8.54 12.91 -4.90
N SER A 30 7.88 14.06 -4.70
CA SER A 30 8.50 15.39 -4.78
C SER A 30 9.43 15.66 -3.59
N SER A 31 10.29 16.69 -3.73
CA SER A 31 11.13 17.20 -2.63
C SER A 31 10.31 17.69 -1.43
N SER A 32 9.11 18.24 -1.66
CA SER A 32 8.15 18.62 -0.61
C SER A 32 7.31 17.44 -0.08
N ARG A 33 7.72 16.20 -0.40
CA ARG A 33 7.16 14.92 0.06
C ARG A 33 5.72 14.63 -0.34
N TRP A 34 5.13 15.41 -1.23
CA TRP A 34 3.92 14.99 -1.96
C TRP A 34 4.26 13.86 -2.93
N LEU A 35 3.35 12.91 -3.08
CA LEU A 35 3.58 11.72 -3.89
C LEU A 35 2.35 11.32 -4.70
N VAL A 36 2.61 10.60 -5.79
CA VAL A 36 1.63 9.91 -6.61
C VAL A 36 2.19 8.54 -6.96
N GLY A 37 1.34 7.52 -6.97
CA GLY A 37 1.78 6.18 -7.30
C GLY A 37 0.64 5.27 -7.75
N ALA A 38 1.04 4.09 -8.20
CA ALA A 38 0.17 3.01 -8.59
C ALA A 38 0.76 1.69 -8.10
N SER A 39 -0.11 0.81 -7.64
CA SER A 39 0.25 -0.55 -7.24
C SER A 39 -0.64 -1.56 -7.95
N TYR A 40 -0.05 -2.68 -8.35
CA TYR A 40 -0.73 -3.87 -8.86
C TYR A 40 -0.48 -5.02 -7.89
N PHE A 41 -1.54 -5.70 -7.48
CA PHE A 41 -1.48 -6.68 -6.39
C PHE A 41 -2.60 -7.71 -6.55
N ASN A 42 -2.53 -8.79 -5.78
CA ASN A 42 -3.69 -9.68 -5.60
C ASN A 42 -4.29 -9.44 -4.21
N ASN A 43 -5.62 -9.36 -4.13
CA ASN A 43 -6.30 -9.19 -2.86
C ASN A 43 -6.31 -10.50 -2.04
N SER A 44 -6.96 -10.47 -0.88
CA SER A 44 -7.11 -11.65 -0.02
C SER A 44 -7.76 -12.85 -0.71
N PHE A 45 -8.42 -12.69 -1.85
CA PHE A 45 -9.17 -13.71 -2.57
C PHE A 45 -8.58 -14.00 -3.96
N ASP A 46 -7.30 -13.67 -4.15
CA ASP A 46 -6.52 -13.78 -5.38
C ASP A 46 -7.06 -13.03 -6.61
N GLN A 47 -8.00 -12.10 -6.42
CA GLN A 47 -8.42 -11.20 -7.49
C GLN A 47 -7.33 -10.17 -7.75
N LYS A 48 -7.05 -9.90 -9.03
CA LYS A 48 -6.06 -8.89 -9.42
C LYS A 48 -6.65 -7.50 -9.25
N CYS A 49 -5.92 -6.67 -8.54
CA CYS A 49 -6.36 -5.36 -8.11
C CYS A 49 -5.31 -4.30 -8.40
N GLU A 50 -5.79 -3.07 -8.48
CA GLU A 50 -4.98 -1.88 -8.69
C GLU A 50 -5.30 -0.85 -7.60
N TYR A 51 -4.30 -0.11 -7.16
CA TYR A 51 -4.49 1.05 -6.28
C TYR A 51 -3.76 2.23 -6.88
N PHE A 52 -4.51 3.22 -7.36
CA PHE A 52 -3.98 4.49 -7.85
C PHE A 52 -4.15 5.54 -6.76
N TYR A 53 -3.07 6.21 -6.38
CA TYR A 53 -3.10 7.02 -5.18
C TYR A 53 -2.27 8.29 -5.29
N PHE A 54 -2.70 9.29 -4.52
CA PHE A 54 -1.92 10.47 -4.17
C PHE A 54 -1.73 10.49 -2.65
N GLY A 55 -0.75 11.24 -2.17
CA GLY A 55 -0.55 11.33 -0.74
C GLY A 55 0.60 12.24 -0.34
N LYS A 56 1.02 12.08 0.91
CA LYS A 56 2.15 12.80 1.47
C LYS A 56 2.86 11.93 2.50
N SER A 57 4.16 12.15 2.65
CA SER A 57 4.91 11.62 3.80
C SER A 57 5.51 12.73 4.65
N TRP A 58 5.68 12.44 5.94
CA TRP A 58 6.19 13.34 6.95
C TRP A 58 7.29 12.62 7.73
N PRO A 59 8.50 13.21 7.83
CA PRO A 59 9.54 12.64 8.68
C PRO A 59 9.09 12.68 10.14
N LEU A 60 9.41 11.62 10.89
CA LEU A 60 9.17 11.54 12.32
C LEU A 60 10.49 11.81 13.06
N GLU A 61 10.94 13.07 12.98
CA GLU A 61 12.26 13.50 13.50
C GLU A 61 12.41 13.26 15.01
N PHE A 62 11.30 13.21 15.75
CA PHE A 62 11.29 12.86 17.18
C PHE A 62 11.67 11.39 17.45
N ILE A 63 11.67 10.52 16.44
CA ILE A 63 12.12 9.12 16.52
C ILE A 63 13.51 9.00 15.87
N SER A 64 13.61 9.42 14.61
CA SER A 64 14.83 9.39 13.80
C SER A 64 14.56 10.11 12.48
N SER A 65 15.59 10.73 11.89
CA SER A 65 15.53 11.31 10.54
C SER A 65 15.25 10.28 9.44
N ASN A 66 15.44 8.98 9.73
CA ASN A 66 15.17 7.88 8.80
C ASN A 66 13.72 7.37 8.87
N VAL A 67 12.96 7.70 9.90
CA VAL A 67 11.58 7.22 10.08
C VAL A 67 10.61 8.24 9.50
N TYR A 68 9.54 7.78 8.85
CA TYR A 68 8.49 8.65 8.33
C TYR A 68 7.10 8.01 8.49
N PHE A 69 6.10 8.87 8.62
CA PHE A 69 4.69 8.51 8.42
C PHE A 69 4.31 8.83 6.98
N LYS A 70 3.49 8.00 6.35
CA LYS A 70 2.92 8.22 5.02
C LYS A 70 1.41 8.01 5.09
N LEU A 71 0.68 8.84 4.38
CA LEU A 71 -0.76 8.66 4.18
C LEU A 71 -1.07 8.80 2.70
N THR A 72 -1.70 7.78 2.13
CA THR A 72 -2.17 7.78 0.75
C THR A 72 -3.69 7.68 0.71
N GLY A 73 -4.29 8.35 -0.26
CA GLY A 73 -5.71 8.27 -0.59
C GLY A 73 -5.86 8.08 -2.10
N GLY A 74 -6.86 7.30 -2.52
CA GLY A 74 -6.96 6.93 -3.92
C GLY A 74 -8.13 6.02 -4.26
N LEU A 75 -8.04 5.42 -5.44
CA LEU A 75 -9.02 4.48 -5.96
C LEU A 75 -8.43 3.07 -5.99
N LEU A 76 -9.18 2.15 -5.39
CA LEU A 76 -8.95 0.71 -5.39
C LEU A 76 -9.84 0.07 -6.45
N LEU A 77 -9.25 -0.71 -7.35
CA LEU A 77 -9.94 -1.41 -8.42
C LEU A 77 -9.76 -2.92 -8.24
N GLY A 78 -10.79 -3.70 -8.61
CA GLY A 78 -10.66 -5.15 -8.82
C GLY A 78 -11.32 -6.05 -7.77
N TYR A 79 -11.85 -5.51 -6.67
CA TYR A 79 -12.71 -6.28 -5.76
C TYR A 79 -14.07 -6.51 -6.41
N LYS A 80 -14.29 -7.68 -6.97
CA LYS A 80 -15.52 -8.03 -7.70
C LYS A 80 -16.26 -9.18 -7.02
N GLU A 81 -17.44 -9.48 -7.52
CA GLU A 81 -18.20 -10.69 -7.19
C GLU A 81 -17.29 -11.93 -7.03
N PRO A 82 -17.40 -12.70 -5.92
CA PRO A 82 -18.33 -12.54 -4.79
C PRO A 82 -17.78 -11.74 -3.58
N TYR A 83 -16.69 -10.98 -3.75
CA TYR A 83 -15.96 -10.30 -2.67
C TYR A 83 -15.99 -8.77 -2.73
N GLU A 84 -16.82 -8.20 -3.59
CA GLU A 84 -17.06 -6.77 -3.75
C GLU A 84 -17.41 -6.08 -2.44
N ASP A 85 -18.22 -6.71 -1.59
CA ASP A 85 -18.67 -6.19 -0.29
C ASP A 85 -17.58 -6.23 0.80
N LYS A 86 -16.41 -6.84 0.52
CA LYS A 86 -15.26 -6.82 1.44
C LYS A 86 -14.58 -5.45 1.48
N ILE A 87 -14.89 -4.57 0.53
CA ILE A 87 -14.39 -3.19 0.51
C ILE A 87 -15.57 -2.23 0.66
N PRO A 88 -15.56 -1.35 1.69
CA PRO A 88 -16.59 -0.33 1.84
C PRO A 88 -16.68 0.60 0.62
N PHE A 89 -17.91 0.99 0.27
CA PHE A 89 -18.20 1.90 -0.85
C PHE A 89 -17.73 1.40 -2.22
N ASN A 90 -17.52 0.09 -2.36
CA ASN A 90 -17.26 -0.51 -3.65
C ASN A 90 -18.51 -0.44 -4.54
N ASN A 91 -18.34 0.08 -5.75
CA ASN A 91 -19.35 0.08 -6.78
C ASN A 91 -18.75 -0.49 -8.05
N ASN A 92 -19.22 -1.68 -8.45
CA ASN A 92 -18.78 -2.37 -9.67
C ASN A 92 -17.25 -2.56 -9.76
N GLY A 93 -16.61 -2.89 -8.64
CA GLY A 93 -15.17 -3.13 -8.56
C GLY A 93 -14.31 -1.89 -8.44
N VAL A 94 -14.89 -0.72 -8.15
CA VAL A 94 -14.17 0.53 -7.89
C VAL A 94 -14.57 1.05 -6.51
N ALA A 95 -13.58 1.32 -5.66
CA ALA A 95 -13.81 1.82 -4.30
C ALA A 95 -12.78 2.88 -3.92
N PRO A 96 -13.11 3.82 -3.01
CA PRO A 96 -12.10 4.67 -2.38
C PRO A 96 -11.22 3.86 -1.43
N GLY A 97 -9.95 4.22 -1.32
CA GLY A 97 -8.99 3.60 -0.41
C GLY A 97 -8.08 4.60 0.28
N VAL A 98 -7.84 4.40 1.57
CA VAL A 98 -6.90 5.20 2.38
C VAL A 98 -5.95 4.26 3.11
N VAL A 99 -4.65 4.47 2.95
CA VAL A 99 -3.61 3.59 3.52
C VAL A 99 -2.61 4.43 4.31
N PRO A 100 -2.67 4.41 5.65
CA PRO A 100 -1.59 4.91 6.48
C PRO A 100 -0.43 3.90 6.51
N ALA A 101 0.79 4.41 6.55
CA ALA A 101 2.00 3.60 6.63
C ALA A 101 3.06 4.24 7.52
N LEU A 102 3.88 3.41 8.15
CA LEU A 102 5.13 3.80 8.79
C LEU A 102 6.28 3.21 7.99
N GLY A 103 7.26 4.05 7.67
CA GLY A 103 8.41 3.67 6.87
C GLY A 103 9.74 4.02 7.51
N TYR A 104 10.76 3.28 7.10
CA TYR A 104 12.15 3.51 7.44
C TYR A 104 12.98 3.59 6.16
N GLN A 105 13.74 4.67 5.99
CA GLN A 105 14.60 4.93 4.82
C GLN A 105 16.08 4.72 5.18
N TYR A 106 16.78 3.89 4.41
CA TYR A 106 18.22 3.67 4.51
C TYR A 106 18.89 3.80 3.14
N GLY A 107 19.62 4.90 2.93
CA GLY A 107 20.17 5.23 1.60
C GLY A 107 19.05 5.34 0.57
N ASP A 108 19.14 4.58 -0.51
CA ASP A 108 18.10 4.51 -1.56
C ASP A 108 16.99 3.49 -1.26
N PHE A 109 17.17 2.66 -0.23
CA PHE A 109 16.22 1.60 0.15
C PHE A 109 15.24 2.07 1.22
N ASN A 110 14.03 1.52 1.21
CA ASN A 110 13.11 1.68 2.32
C ASN A 110 12.33 0.40 2.60
N VAL A 111 11.82 0.32 3.82
CA VAL A 111 10.81 -0.66 4.23
C VAL A 111 9.62 0.08 4.81
N GLN A 112 8.41 -0.43 4.59
CA GLN A 112 7.20 0.16 5.15
C GLN A 112 6.25 -0.93 5.69
N ILE A 113 5.53 -0.57 6.73
CA ILE A 113 4.38 -1.30 7.24
C ILE A 113 3.14 -0.49 6.87
N ASN A 114 2.26 -1.09 6.09
CA ASN A 114 1.07 -0.46 5.53
C ASN A 114 -0.17 -1.06 6.20
N ALA A 115 -1.05 -0.22 6.75
CA ALA A 115 -2.28 -0.67 7.36
C ALA A 115 -3.42 -0.71 6.33
N LEU A 116 -3.94 -1.91 6.08
CA LEU A 116 -4.97 -2.19 5.07
C LEU A 116 -6.39 -2.09 5.68
N GLY A 117 -6.63 -1.07 6.50
CA GLY A 117 -7.86 -0.92 7.26
C GLY A 117 -8.10 -2.09 8.23
N GLY A 118 -9.32 -2.63 8.25
CA GLY A 118 -9.68 -3.78 9.10
C GLY A 118 -9.16 -5.13 8.60
N ALA A 119 -8.50 -5.20 7.44
CA ALA A 119 -8.08 -6.46 6.84
C ALA A 119 -6.75 -6.98 7.44
N GLY A 120 -5.76 -6.11 7.62
CA GLY A 120 -4.43 -6.54 8.04
C GLY A 120 -3.31 -5.53 7.79
N LEU A 121 -2.09 -6.04 7.74
CA LEU A 121 -0.85 -5.30 7.51
C LEU A 121 -0.12 -5.85 6.27
N MET A 122 0.53 -4.97 5.50
CA MET A 122 1.42 -5.38 4.41
C MET A 122 2.79 -4.74 4.56
N PHE A 123 3.83 -5.55 4.38
CA PHE A 123 5.23 -5.13 4.47
C PHE A 123 5.78 -4.92 3.07
N THR A 124 6.19 -3.70 2.75
CA THR A 124 6.78 -3.37 1.44
C THR A 124 8.27 -3.08 1.56
N PHE A 125 9.01 -3.47 0.52
CA PHE A 125 10.40 -3.10 0.30
C PHE A 125 10.46 -2.20 -0.92
N GLY A 126 11.16 -1.07 -0.80
CA GLY A 126 11.23 -0.06 -1.84
C GLY A 126 12.66 0.34 -2.21
N TYR A 127 12.84 0.77 -3.46
CA TYR A 127 14.08 1.36 -3.96
C TYR A 127 13.81 2.64 -4.74
N ASN A 128 14.55 3.70 -4.41
CA ASN A 128 14.45 5.02 -5.02
C ASN A 128 15.43 5.17 -6.19
N PHE A 129 14.94 5.04 -7.43
CA PHE A 129 15.75 5.28 -8.63
C PHE A 129 15.95 6.76 -8.96
N ILE A 130 15.01 7.62 -8.56
CA ILE A 130 15.04 9.05 -8.82
C ILE A 130 15.52 9.73 -7.55
N LYS A 131 16.71 10.33 -7.65
CA LYS A 131 17.33 11.12 -6.60
C LYS A 131 17.07 12.60 -6.87
N TRP A 132 16.85 13.37 -5.81
CA TRP A 132 16.68 14.82 -5.85
C TRP A 132 17.73 15.45 -4.95
#